data_AF-A0A847ESB0-F1
#
_entry.id   AF-A0A847ESB0-F1
#
_cell.length_a   1.000
_cell.length_b   1.000
_cell.length_c   1.000
_cell.angle_alpha   90.00
_cell.angle_beta   90.00
_cell.angle_gamma   90.00
#
_symmetry.space_group_name_H-M   'P 1'
#
loop_
_entity.id
_entity.type
_entity.pdbx_description
1 polymer ?
#
loop_
_entity_poly.entity_id
_entity_poly.type
_entity_poly.pdbx_seq_one_letter_code
_entity_poly.pdbx_strand_id
1 'polypeptide(L)'
;MDENKGKNFAISLSITLGTIVIGLISYIIFTSTNTSIKETPRCEYNGWAYADKEIFDSADGCNVCFCHSGETICTKEVCTETSQGESPLIEE
;
A
#
# COMPACT_ATOMS: atom_id res chain seq x y z
N MET A 1 14.78 -31.90 51.00
CA MET A 1 14.41 -30.96 49.91
C MET A 1 13.37 -31.68 49.07
N ASP A 2 12.13 -31.17 49.06
CA ASP A 2 11.00 -31.86 48.43
C ASP A 2 11.13 -31.90 46.91
N GLU A 3 11.44 -33.08 46.38
CA GLU A 3 11.56 -33.35 44.94
C GLU A 3 10.29 -32.93 44.15
N ASN A 4 9.12 -33.11 44.77
CA ASN A 4 7.83 -32.73 44.20
C ASN A 4 7.71 -31.19 44.04
N LYS A 5 8.23 -30.42 44.99
CA LYS A 5 8.23 -28.94 44.94
C LYS A 5 9.08 -28.42 43.77
N GLY A 6 10.22 -29.06 43.50
CA GLY A 6 11.08 -28.72 42.36
C GLY A 6 10.44 -29.07 41.01
N LYS A 7 9.74 -30.21 40.91
CA LYS A 7 9.03 -30.63 39.69
C LYS A 7 7.90 -29.68 39.32
N ASN A 8 7.11 -29.23 40.29
CA ASN A 8 6.02 -28.29 40.04
C ASN A 8 6.54 -26.93 39.56
N PHE A 9 7.65 -26.45 40.13
CA PHE A 9 8.30 -25.22 39.67
C PHE A 9 8.81 -25.32 38.22
N ALA A 10 9.44 -26.45 37.87
CA ALA A 10 9.91 -26.69 36.50
C ALA A 10 8.77 -26.76 35.47
N ILE A 11 7.62 -27.33 35.85
CA ILE A 11 6.41 -27.38 35.00
C ILE A 11 5.90 -25.96 34.75
N SER A 12 5.77 -25.13 35.80
CA SER A 12 5.34 -23.73 35.65
C SER A 12 6.31 -22.92 34.77
N LEU A 13 7.61 -23.12 34.92
CA LEU A 13 8.61 -22.49 34.07
C LEU A 13 8.49 -22.94 32.60
N SER A 14 8.23 -24.22 32.37
CA SER A 14 8.06 -24.76 31.01
C SER A 14 6.82 -24.19 30.32
N ILE A 15 5.70 -24.08 31.04
CA ILE A 15 4.45 -23.51 30.50
C ILE A 15 4.63 -22.04 30.15
N THR A 16 5.24 -21.26 31.04
CA THR A 16 5.48 -19.82 30.80
C THR A 16 6.42 -19.59 29.62
N LEU A 17 7.49 -20.37 29.49
CA LEU A 17 8.36 -20.32 28.31
C LEU A 17 7.60 -20.73 27.05
N GLY A 18 6.77 -21.78 27.12
CA GLY A 18 5.95 -22.23 26.00
C GLY A 18 4.98 -21.15 25.49
N THR A 19 4.28 -20.46 26.38
CA THR A 19 3.34 -19.40 25.99
C THR A 19 4.05 -18.18 25.41
N ILE A 20 5.21 -17.80 25.96
CA ILE A 20 6.05 -16.74 25.40
C ILE A 20 6.50 -17.11 23.98
N VAL A 21 6.99 -18.34 23.78
CA VAL A 21 7.44 -18.82 22.46
C VAL A 21 6.28 -18.83 21.46
N ILE A 22 5.10 -19.32 21.85
CA ILE A 22 3.91 -19.32 20.99
C ILE A 22 3.52 -17.88 20.61
N GLY A 23 3.48 -16.96 21.58
CA GLY A 23 3.17 -15.55 21.33
C GLY A 23 4.17 -14.88 20.38
N LEU A 24 5.47 -15.15 20.55
CA LEU A 24 6.51 -14.64 19.66
C LEU A 24 6.38 -15.20 18.25
N ILE A 25 6.11 -16.50 18.11
CA ILE A 25 5.88 -17.14 16.80
C ILE A 25 4.64 -16.52 16.12
N SER A 26 3.53 -16.36 16.85
CA SER A 26 2.34 -15.70 16.33
C SER A 26 2.60 -14.25 15.92
N TYR A 27 3.37 -13.50 16.69
CA TYR A 27 3.74 -12.12 16.37
C TYR A 27 4.64 -12.05 15.11
N ILE A 28 5.60 -12.95 14.99
CA ILE A 28 6.48 -13.04 13.81
C ILE A 28 5.65 -13.38 12.57
N ILE A 29 4.73 -14.36 12.65
CA ILE A 29 3.86 -14.72 11.51
C ILE A 29 2.96 -13.54 11.16
N PHE A 30 2.33 -12.91 12.15
CA PHE A 30 1.49 -11.74 11.94
C PHE A 30 2.25 -10.59 11.26
N THR A 31 3.44 -10.26 11.73
CA THR A 31 4.26 -9.20 11.10
C THR A 31 4.78 -9.62 9.72
N SER A 32 5.15 -10.88 9.52
CA SER A 32 5.62 -11.41 8.23
C SER A 32 4.53 -11.39 7.16
N THR A 33 3.27 -11.63 7.51
CA THR A 33 2.15 -11.55 6.56
C THR A 33 1.68 -10.12 6.30
N ASN A 34 1.70 -9.24 7.32
CA ASN A 34 1.27 -7.84 7.18
C ASN A 34 2.28 -6.96 6.44
N THR A 35 3.53 -7.40 6.26
CA THR A 35 4.53 -6.67 5.47
C THR A 35 4.24 -6.71 3.96
N SER A 36 3.22 -7.47 3.52
CA SER A 36 2.78 -7.55 2.12
C SER A 36 1.61 -6.64 1.76
N ILE A 37 1.22 -5.68 2.61
CA ILE A 37 0.57 -4.46 2.10
C ILE A 37 1.72 -3.56 1.62
N LYS A 38 2.31 -3.92 0.49
CA LYS A 38 3.27 -3.05 -0.19
C LYS A 38 2.44 -1.85 -0.65
N GLU A 39 2.38 -0.80 0.17
CA GLU A 39 1.83 0.48 -0.27
C GLU A 39 2.59 0.82 -1.55
N THR A 40 1.85 0.78 -2.65
CA THR A 40 2.41 1.09 -3.94
C THR A 40 2.69 2.59 -3.94
N PRO A 41 3.90 3.00 -4.35
CA PRO A 41 4.28 4.40 -4.27
C PRO A 41 3.32 5.23 -5.11
N ARG A 42 2.90 6.36 -4.53
CA ARG A 42 2.03 7.34 -5.19
C ARG A 42 2.82 8.09 -6.26
N CYS A 43 2.12 8.55 -7.28
CA CYS A 43 2.69 9.42 -8.28
C CYS A 43 2.44 10.88 -7.91
N GLU A 44 3.51 11.67 -7.87
CA GLU A 44 3.40 13.11 -7.72
C GLU A 44 3.28 13.75 -9.10
N TYR A 45 2.17 14.45 -9.35
CA TYR A 45 1.94 15.13 -10.61
C TYR A 45 1.20 16.45 -10.38
N ASN A 46 1.77 17.55 -10.87
CA ASN A 46 1.22 18.90 -10.77
C ASN A 46 0.79 19.30 -9.33
N GLY A 47 1.56 18.88 -8.32
CA GLY A 47 1.28 19.15 -6.91
C GLY A 47 0.26 18.21 -6.24
N TRP A 48 -0.26 17.22 -6.96
CA TRP A 48 -1.20 16.21 -6.46
C TRP A 48 -0.53 14.84 -6.33
N ALA A 49 -1.01 14.04 -5.37
CA ALA A 49 -0.51 12.70 -5.11
C ALA A 49 -1.56 11.64 -5.52
N TYR A 50 -1.38 11.05 -6.69
CA TYR A 50 -2.26 10.04 -7.27
C TYR A 50 -1.89 8.63 -6.78
N ALA A 51 -2.91 7.80 -6.52
CA ALA A 51 -2.74 6.43 -6.11
C ALA A 51 -2.21 5.56 -7.25
N ASP A 52 -1.52 4.47 -6.92
CA ASP A 52 -1.13 3.48 -7.93
C ASP A 52 -2.36 2.94 -8.67
N LYS A 53 -2.22 2.83 -9.98
CA LYS A 53 -3.25 2.47 -10.97
C LYS A 53 -4.35 3.51 -11.17
N GLU A 54 -4.23 4.68 -10.57
CA GLU A 54 -5.15 5.78 -10.83
C GLU A 54 -4.94 6.34 -12.23
N ILE A 55 -6.05 6.64 -12.92
CA ILE A 55 -6.09 7.31 -14.22
C ILE A 55 -6.66 8.70 -13.98
N PHE A 56 -6.01 9.73 -14.52
CA PHE A 56 -6.39 11.12 -14.32
C PHE A 56 -6.06 11.97 -15.54
N ASP A 57 -6.76 13.10 -15.69
CA ASP A 57 -6.50 14.05 -16.77
C ASP A 57 -5.20 14.82 -16.53
N SER A 58 -4.40 14.98 -17.58
CA SER A 58 -3.19 15.79 -17.56
C SER A 58 -3.53 17.27 -17.36
N ALA A 59 -2.59 18.03 -16.80
CA ALA A 59 -2.72 19.48 -16.64
C ALA A 59 -2.80 20.24 -17.97
N ASP A 60 -2.46 19.60 -19.09
CA ASP A 60 -2.61 20.15 -20.44
C ASP A 60 -4.06 20.10 -20.96
N GLY A 61 -4.98 19.40 -20.27
CA GLY A 61 -6.39 19.31 -20.64
C GLY A 61 -6.70 18.42 -21.86
N CYS A 62 -5.72 17.71 -22.40
CA CYS A 62 -5.86 16.90 -23.61
C CYS A 62 -5.34 15.47 -23.42
N ASN A 63 -4.27 15.29 -22.64
CA ASN A 63 -3.69 14.00 -22.38
C ASN A 63 -4.29 13.37 -21.13
N VAL A 64 -4.22 12.04 -21.07
CA VAL A 64 -4.60 11.25 -19.90
C VAL A 64 -3.36 10.59 -19.35
N CYS A 65 -3.24 10.57 -18.03
CA CYS A 65 -2.12 10.00 -17.30
C CYS A 65 -2.56 8.80 -16.47
N PHE A 66 -1.64 7.86 -16.27
CA PHE A 66 -1.79 6.66 -15.48
C PHE A 66 -0.63 6.56 -14.49
N CYS A 67 -0.94 6.40 -13.20
CA CYS A 67 0.06 6.17 -12.18
C CYS A 67 0.41 4.68 -12.10
N HIS A 68 1.69 4.33 -12.28
CA HIS A 68 2.16 2.96 -12.15
C HIS A 68 3.41 2.89 -11.29
N SER A 69 3.31 2.29 -10.09
CA SER A 69 4.44 2.08 -9.18
C SER A 69 5.27 3.34 -8.96
N GLY A 70 4.61 4.49 -8.77
CA GLY A 70 5.25 5.79 -8.51
C GLY A 70 5.69 6.55 -9.76
N GLU A 71 5.49 5.98 -10.95
CA GLU A 71 5.77 6.64 -12.23
C GLU A 71 4.48 7.12 -12.90
N THR A 72 4.46 8.39 -13.30
CA THR A 72 3.36 8.97 -14.09
C THR A 72 3.61 8.73 -15.58
N ILE A 73 2.70 8.01 -16.24
CA ILE A 73 2.78 7.70 -17.67
C ILE A 73 1.58 8.36 -18.37
N CYS A 74 1.83 9.31 -19.26
CA CYS A 74 0.77 10.03 -19.99
C CYS A 74 0.72 9.64 -21.48
N THR A 75 -0.45 9.80 -22.08
CA THR A 75 -0.62 9.80 -23.54
C THR A 75 0.20 10.93 -24.19
N LYS A 76 0.42 10.85 -25.50
CA LYS A 76 1.18 11.84 -26.27
C LYS A 76 0.38 12.33 -27.47
N GLU A 77 -0.84 12.77 -27.20
CA GLU A 77 -1.70 13.40 -28.19
C GLU A 77 -1.20 14.81 -28.48
N VAL A 78 -1.34 15.25 -29.73
CA VAL A 78 -1.04 16.62 -30.12
C VAL A 78 -2.20 17.50 -29.68
N CYS A 79 -1.99 18.30 -28.64
CA CYS A 79 -2.98 19.27 -28.17
C CYS A 79 -3.16 20.36 -29.23
N THR A 80 -4.37 20.52 -29.74
CA THR A 80 -4.72 21.67 -30.57
C THR A 80 -5.29 22.75 -29.66
N GLU A 81 -5.04 24.02 -29.93
CA GLU A 81 -5.53 25.17 -29.13
C GLU A 81 -7.08 25.20 -29.00
N THR A 82 -7.79 24.36 -29.75
CA THR A 82 -9.25 24.20 -29.72
C THR A 82 -9.73 23.14 -28.72
N SER A 83 -8.83 22.39 -28.09
CA SER A 83 -9.16 21.38 -27.07
C SER A 83 -8.94 21.91 -25.66
N GLN A 84 -9.36 23.14 -25.38
CA GLN A 84 -9.91 23.41 -24.05
C GLN A 84 -11.28 22.73 -24.04
N GLY A 85 -11.54 21.85 -23.08
CA GLY A 85 -12.73 21.00 -23.03
C GLY A 85 -14.06 21.75 -22.96
N GLU A 86 -14.48 22.34 -24.07
CA GLU A 86 -15.87 22.61 -24.38
C GLU A 86 -16.29 21.50 -25.35
N SER A 87 -17.26 20.69 -24.92
CA SER A 87 -18.08 19.90 -25.84
C SER A 87 -18.50 20.83 -26.98
N PRO A 88 -18.37 20.46 -28.27
CA PRO A 88 -18.88 21.32 -29.33
C PRO A 88 -20.39 21.44 -29.14
N LEU A 89 -20.82 22.57 -28.56
CA LEU A 89 -22.17 23.06 -28.72
C LEU A 89 -22.32 23.26 -30.22
N ILE A 90 -23.09 22.37 -30.82
CA ILE A 90 -23.68 22.58 -32.12
C ILE A 90 -24.50 23.86 -31.98
N GLU A 91 -23.95 24.99 -32.41
CA GLU A 91 -24.73 26.17 -32.77
C GLU A 91 -24.65 26.37 -34.29
N GLU A 92 -25.82 26.14 -34.89
CA GLU A 92 -26.32 26.45 -36.26
C GLU A 92 -25.67 25.73 -37.45
#